data_AF-A0A259LP10-F1
#
_entry.id   AF-A0A259LP10-F1
#
_cell.length_a   1.000
_cell.length_b   1.000
_cell.length_c   1.000
_cell.angle_alpha   90.00
_cell.angle_beta   90.00
_cell.angle_gamma   90.00
#
_symmetry.space_group_name_H-M   'P 1'
#
loop_
_entity.id
_entity.type
_entity.pdbx_description
1 polymer ?
#
loop_
_entity_poly.entity_id
_entity_poly.type
_entity_poly.pdbx_seq_one_letter_code
_entity_poly.pdbx_strand_id
1 'polypeptide(L)'
;MVRFDPVLAEKRFGNGLSPVVAPPASVTQMLDHLSGPDAAAARFPVETFTQYRERIILVQDAWKVRQQQRGSEAAGFARKAVNLEKRAARTDRLFWLGQQMLRRTWAQDSLRERLVGFWADHFTAQGKAGLLRWSATPYVEEAIRPHVTGRFSDLLLAATTSPLMLHYL
;
A
#
# COMPACT_ATOMS: atom_id res chain seq x y z
N MET A 1 13.89 17.88 -34.32
CA MET A 1 12.72 17.62 -33.45
C MET A 1 12.97 16.30 -32.74
N VAL A 2 13.02 16.26 -31.40
CA VAL A 2 13.25 14.99 -30.68
C VAL A 2 11.98 14.15 -30.79
N ARG A 3 12.09 12.96 -31.40
CA ARG A 3 10.99 12.01 -31.53
C ARG A 3 10.78 11.30 -30.18
N PHE A 4 9.53 11.01 -29.83
CA PHE A 4 9.22 10.23 -28.63
C PHE A 4 9.89 8.84 -28.69
N ASP A 5 10.53 8.44 -27.59
CA ASP A 5 11.20 7.15 -27.43
C ASP A 5 10.46 6.32 -26.35
N PRO A 6 9.69 5.28 -26.75
CA PRO A 6 8.96 4.41 -25.83
C PRO A 6 9.85 3.73 -24.78
N VAL A 7 11.06 3.33 -25.16
CA VAL A 7 11.98 2.61 -24.27
C VAL A 7 12.57 3.56 -23.23
N LEU A 8 12.94 4.77 -23.67
CA LEU A 8 13.42 5.80 -22.76
C LEU A 8 12.32 6.24 -21.78
N ALA A 9 11.06 6.33 -22.25
CA ALA A 9 9.91 6.66 -21.41
C ALA A 9 9.74 5.65 -20.26
N GLU A 10 9.72 4.35 -20.54
CA GLU A 10 9.61 3.30 -19.51
C GLU A 10 10.79 3.30 -18.53
N LYS A 11 12.00 3.62 -18.98
CA LYS A 11 13.19 3.67 -18.11
C LYS A 11 13.21 4.91 -17.21
N ARG A 12 12.79 6.07 -17.71
CA ARG A 12 12.89 7.35 -16.99
C ARG A 12 11.67 7.63 -16.12
N PHE A 13 10.50 7.27 -16.64
CA PHE A 13 9.21 7.61 -16.04
C PHE A 13 8.42 6.37 -15.61
N GLY A 14 8.84 5.16 -15.97
CA GLY A 14 8.24 3.91 -15.53
C GLY A 14 9.13 3.09 -14.58
N ASN A 15 8.88 1.78 -14.53
CA ASN A 15 9.68 0.82 -13.76
C ASN A 15 10.53 -0.08 -14.68
N GLY A 16 10.77 0.34 -15.93
CA GLY A 16 11.43 -0.44 -16.96
C GLY A 16 10.47 -1.18 -17.88
N LEU A 17 11.01 -1.92 -18.85
CA LEU A 17 10.23 -2.62 -19.85
C LEU A 17 9.53 -3.85 -19.25
N SER A 18 8.25 -4.02 -19.58
CA SER A 18 7.49 -5.23 -19.28
C SER A 18 7.71 -6.28 -20.38
N PRO A 19 7.75 -7.58 -20.05
CA PRO A 19 7.78 -8.65 -21.06
C PRO A 19 6.44 -8.84 -21.77
N VAL A 20 5.33 -8.29 -21.24
CA VAL A 20 3.97 -8.54 -21.72
C VAL A 20 3.14 -7.29 -21.96
N VAL A 21 3.58 -6.13 -21.44
CA VAL A 21 2.95 -4.83 -21.69
C VAL A 21 3.81 -4.04 -22.66
N ALA A 22 3.21 -3.60 -23.77
CA ALA A 22 3.89 -2.74 -24.72
C ALA A 22 4.19 -1.37 -24.09
N PRO A 23 5.36 -0.76 -24.37
CA PRO A 23 5.65 0.59 -23.89
C PRO A 23 4.68 1.60 -24.54
N PRO A 24 4.43 2.76 -23.90
CA PRO A 24 3.57 3.80 -24.45
C PRO A 24 4.12 4.28 -25.79
N ALA A 25 3.25 4.68 -26.70
CA ALA A 25 3.60 5.19 -28.03
C ALA A 25 3.73 6.72 -28.08
N SER A 26 3.26 7.42 -27.05
CA SER A 26 3.31 8.88 -26.96
C SER A 26 3.15 9.37 -25.51
N VAL A 27 3.48 10.66 -25.28
CA VAL A 27 3.20 11.34 -24.01
C VAL A 27 1.70 11.38 -23.73
N THR A 28 0.87 11.64 -24.74
CA THR A 28 -0.60 11.65 -24.60
C THR A 28 -1.10 10.33 -24.04
N GLN A 29 -0.66 9.20 -24.61
CA GLN A 29 -1.03 7.88 -24.10
C GLN A 29 -0.61 7.66 -22.64
N MET A 30 0.59 8.11 -22.25
CA MET A 30 1.03 8.02 -20.85
C MET A 30 0.10 8.78 -19.90
N LEU A 31 -0.30 9.99 -20.29
CA LEU A 31 -1.18 10.84 -19.49
C LEU A 31 -2.63 10.32 -19.47
N ASP A 32 -3.10 9.75 -20.58
CA ASP A 32 -4.42 9.10 -20.66
C ASP A 32 -4.47 7.88 -19.74
N HIS A 33 -3.44 7.03 -19.77
CA HIS A 33 -3.35 5.89 -18.85
C HIS A 33 -3.27 6.35 -17.38
N LEU A 34 -2.49 7.41 -17.10
CA LEU A 34 -2.35 7.96 -15.74
C LEU A 34 -3.65 8.62 -15.22
N SER A 35 -4.41 9.29 -16.08
CA SER A 35 -5.69 9.90 -15.69
C SER A 35 -6.85 8.89 -15.66
N GLY A 36 -6.67 7.74 -16.29
CA GLY A 36 -7.61 6.63 -16.30
C GLY A 36 -7.66 5.82 -14.99
N PRO A 37 -8.44 4.72 -14.99
CA PRO A 37 -8.59 3.86 -13.83
C PRO A 37 -7.28 3.14 -13.47
N ASP A 38 -7.04 2.93 -12.18
CA ASP A 38 -5.90 2.18 -11.66
C ASP A 38 -6.12 0.66 -11.84
N ALA A 39 -5.91 0.18 -13.07
CA ALA A 39 -6.09 -1.22 -13.43
C ALA A 39 -5.08 -2.14 -12.72
N ALA A 40 -3.88 -1.63 -12.40
CA ALA A 40 -2.86 -2.39 -11.67
C ALA A 40 -3.31 -2.67 -10.23
N ALA A 41 -3.87 -1.67 -9.54
CA ALA A 41 -4.41 -1.84 -8.20
C ALA A 41 -5.62 -2.79 -8.18
N ALA A 42 -6.52 -2.69 -9.17
CA ALA A 42 -7.67 -3.58 -9.31
C ALA A 42 -7.24 -5.04 -9.54
N ARG A 43 -6.21 -5.27 -10.37
CA ARG A 43 -5.72 -6.62 -10.70
C ARG A 43 -4.92 -7.25 -9.56
N PHE A 44 -4.14 -6.45 -8.85
CA PHE A 44 -3.25 -6.91 -7.77
C PHE A 44 -3.63 -6.21 -6.46
N PRO A 45 -4.76 -6.59 -5.83
CA PRO A 45 -5.28 -5.86 -4.68
C PRO A 45 -4.37 -5.95 -3.47
N VAL A 46 -4.40 -4.86 -2.69
CA VAL A 46 -3.78 -4.71 -1.37
C VAL A 46 -4.88 -4.24 -0.42
N GLU A 47 -4.84 -4.70 0.82
CA GLU A 47 -5.78 -4.26 1.86
C GLU A 47 -5.55 -2.78 2.21
N THR A 48 -6.61 -2.01 2.37
CA THR A 48 -6.54 -0.60 2.82
C THR A 48 -6.22 -0.51 4.31
N PHE A 49 -5.71 0.65 4.77
CA PHE A 49 -5.42 0.83 6.20
C PHE A 49 -6.69 0.73 7.06
N THR A 50 -7.84 1.19 6.58
CA THR A 50 -9.14 1.06 7.25
C THR A 50 -9.50 -0.40 7.48
N GLN A 51 -9.33 -1.25 6.47
CA GLN A 51 -9.54 -2.70 6.62
C GLN A 51 -8.52 -3.32 7.59
N TYR A 52 -7.25 -2.95 7.47
CA TYR A 52 -6.18 -3.42 8.36
C TYR A 52 -6.42 -3.02 9.83
N ARG A 53 -7.01 -1.84 10.06
CA ARG A 53 -7.32 -1.30 11.39
C ARG A 53 -8.28 -2.20 12.17
N GLU A 54 -9.19 -2.90 11.51
CA GLU A 54 -10.09 -3.84 12.17
C GLU A 54 -9.33 -4.98 12.85
N ARG A 55 -8.21 -5.42 12.26
CA ARG A 55 -7.30 -6.40 12.87
C ARG A 55 -6.62 -5.84 14.11
N ILE A 56 -6.26 -4.55 14.09
CA ILE A 56 -5.67 -3.85 15.22
C ILE A 56 -6.67 -3.79 16.39
N ILE A 57 -7.92 -3.43 16.10
CA ILE A 57 -9.00 -3.37 17.10
C ILE A 57 -9.23 -4.75 17.71
N LEU A 58 -9.38 -5.79 16.88
CA LEU A 58 -9.54 -7.16 17.35
C LEU A 58 -8.42 -7.57 18.31
N VAL A 59 -7.16 -7.30 17.94
CA VAL A 59 -6.02 -7.60 18.80
C VAL A 59 -6.10 -6.81 20.11
N GLN A 60 -6.43 -5.52 20.08
CA GLN A 60 -6.57 -4.69 21.28
C GLN A 60 -7.64 -5.23 22.23
N ASP A 61 -8.80 -5.64 21.72
CA ASP A 61 -9.89 -6.18 22.53
C ASP A 61 -9.54 -7.55 23.12
N ALA A 62 -8.91 -8.42 22.33
CA ALA A 62 -8.40 -9.71 22.82
C ALA A 62 -7.34 -9.51 23.93
N TRP A 63 -6.50 -8.47 23.82
CA TRP A 63 -5.57 -8.11 24.89
C TRP A 63 -6.30 -7.71 26.17
N LYS A 64 -7.38 -6.91 26.09
CA LYS A 64 -8.19 -6.54 27.27
C LYS A 64 -8.80 -7.77 27.94
N VAL A 65 -9.41 -8.69 27.17
CA VAL A 65 -9.97 -9.95 27.68
C VAL A 65 -8.91 -10.76 28.42
N ARG A 66 -7.73 -10.90 27.82
CA ARG A 66 -6.61 -11.63 28.44
C ARG A 66 -6.15 -10.99 29.76
N GLN A 67 -6.17 -9.66 29.87
CA GLN A 67 -5.77 -8.96 31.09
C GLN A 67 -6.80 -9.11 32.21
N GLN A 68 -8.09 -9.05 31.86
CA GLN A 68 -9.20 -9.10 32.82
C GLN A 68 -9.52 -10.52 33.29
N GLN A 69 -9.35 -11.52 32.44
CA GLN A 69 -9.78 -12.89 32.72
C GLN A 69 -8.60 -13.87 32.80
N ARG A 70 -7.48 -13.46 33.42
CA ARG A 70 -6.25 -14.28 33.51
C ARG A 70 -6.55 -15.67 34.10
N GLY A 71 -6.03 -16.71 33.46
CA GLY A 71 -6.23 -18.11 33.87
C GLY A 71 -7.53 -18.76 33.38
N SER A 72 -8.45 -18.00 32.79
CA SER A 72 -9.68 -18.54 32.18
C SER A 72 -9.46 -19.14 30.80
N GLU A 73 -10.42 -19.95 30.35
CA GLU A 73 -10.49 -20.43 28.96
C GLU A 73 -10.61 -19.27 27.95
N ALA A 74 -11.38 -18.24 28.29
CA ALA A 74 -11.54 -17.03 27.48
C ALA A 74 -10.20 -16.30 27.24
N ALA A 75 -9.33 -16.21 28.26
CA ALA A 75 -7.99 -15.66 28.07
C ALA A 75 -7.10 -16.55 27.17
N GLY A 76 -7.33 -17.88 27.19
CA GLY A 76 -6.74 -18.82 26.25
C GLY A 76 -7.16 -18.57 24.81
N PHE A 77 -8.46 -18.44 24.56
CA PHE A 77 -9.00 -18.11 23.23
C PHE A 77 -8.51 -16.75 22.73
N ALA A 78 -8.51 -15.72 23.57
CA ALA A 78 -8.00 -14.40 23.23
C ALA A 78 -6.51 -14.43 22.83
N ARG A 79 -5.68 -15.20 23.54
CA ARG A 79 -4.27 -15.40 23.17
C ARG A 79 -4.14 -16.08 21.80
N LYS A 80 -4.97 -17.08 21.51
CA LYS A 80 -4.97 -17.78 20.22
C LYS A 80 -5.36 -16.83 19.08
N ALA A 81 -6.39 -16.01 19.26
CA ALA A 81 -6.82 -15.01 18.29
C ALA A 81 -5.70 -14.01 17.95
N VAL A 82 -5.04 -13.44 18.97
CA VAL A 82 -3.89 -12.53 18.76
C VAL A 82 -2.76 -13.19 17.99
N ASN A 83 -2.44 -14.45 18.30
CA ASN A 83 -1.38 -15.17 17.61
C ASN A 83 -1.72 -15.48 16.14
N LEU A 84 -3.00 -15.79 15.86
CA LEU A 84 -3.50 -16.00 14.51
C LEU A 84 -3.36 -14.72 13.68
N GLU A 85 -3.84 -13.59 14.19
CA GLU A 85 -3.75 -12.30 13.50
C GLU A 85 -2.31 -11.86 13.25
N LYS A 86 -1.43 -12.04 14.24
CA LYS A 86 0.01 -11.77 14.07
C LYS A 86 0.66 -12.67 13.02
N ARG A 87 0.15 -13.88 12.82
CA ARG A 87 0.64 -14.78 11.76
C ARG A 87 0.10 -14.33 10.41
N ALA A 88 -1.20 -14.08 10.30
CA ALA A 88 -1.84 -13.59 9.08
C ALA A 88 -1.18 -12.29 8.59
N ALA A 89 -1.03 -11.29 9.45
CA ALA A 89 -0.38 -10.02 9.09
C ALA A 89 1.07 -10.16 8.59
N ARG A 90 1.82 -11.15 9.10
CA ARG A 90 3.19 -11.43 8.62
C ARG A 90 3.17 -12.07 7.22
N THR A 91 2.24 -12.98 6.98
CA THR A 91 2.04 -13.60 5.66
C THR A 91 1.58 -12.56 4.65
N ASP A 92 0.58 -11.75 5.00
CA ASP A 92 -0.01 -10.74 4.12
C ASP A 92 0.99 -9.66 3.73
N ARG A 93 1.90 -9.28 4.63
CA ARG A 93 3.00 -8.37 4.29
C ARG A 93 3.83 -8.86 3.11
N LEU A 94 4.20 -10.14 3.10
CA LEU A 94 4.96 -10.74 2.00
C LEU A 94 4.12 -10.84 0.73
N PHE A 95 2.84 -11.20 0.88
CA PHE A 95 1.90 -11.23 -0.23
C PHE A 95 1.77 -9.85 -0.90
N TRP A 96 1.55 -8.78 -0.14
CA TRP A 96 1.43 -7.42 -0.68
C TRP A 96 2.73 -6.89 -1.26
N LEU A 97 3.89 -7.32 -0.76
CA LEU A 97 5.16 -7.04 -1.43
C LEU A 97 5.16 -7.65 -2.84
N GLY A 98 4.69 -8.89 -2.98
CA GLY A 98 4.49 -9.53 -4.28
C GLY A 98 3.53 -8.74 -5.18
N GLN A 99 2.40 -8.28 -4.63
CA GLN A 99 1.43 -7.45 -5.38
C GLN A 99 2.06 -6.16 -5.90
N GLN A 100 2.86 -5.46 -5.10
CA GLN A 100 3.57 -4.25 -5.54
C GLN A 100 4.57 -4.54 -6.67
N MET A 101 5.29 -5.66 -6.60
CA MET A 101 6.21 -6.07 -7.67
C MET A 101 5.45 -6.40 -8.96
N LEU A 102 4.30 -7.08 -8.84
CA LEU A 102 3.42 -7.37 -9.95
C LEU A 102 2.88 -6.08 -10.59
N ARG A 103 2.41 -5.11 -9.79
CA ARG A 103 1.98 -3.80 -10.29
C ARG A 103 3.10 -3.11 -11.08
N ARG A 104 4.32 -3.06 -10.53
CA ARG A 104 5.48 -2.45 -11.23
C ARG A 104 5.86 -3.15 -12.54
N THR A 105 5.52 -4.43 -12.71
CA THR A 105 5.91 -5.24 -13.87
C THR A 105 4.79 -5.34 -14.92
N TRP A 106 3.53 -5.24 -14.50
CA TRP A 106 2.34 -5.46 -15.33
C TRP A 106 1.42 -4.24 -15.47
N ALA A 107 1.76 -3.10 -14.85
CA ALA A 107 1.00 -1.86 -15.03
C ALA A 107 1.11 -1.36 -16.49
N GLN A 108 -0.03 -0.92 -17.04
CA GLN A 108 -0.07 -0.17 -18.30
C GLN A 108 0.31 1.31 -18.10
N ASP A 109 0.26 1.78 -16.86
CA ASP A 109 0.60 3.11 -16.38
C ASP A 109 1.79 3.07 -15.42
N SER A 110 2.95 2.60 -15.89
CA SER A 110 4.18 2.52 -15.09
C SER A 110 4.54 3.83 -14.35
N LEU A 111 4.11 4.98 -14.89
CA LEU A 111 4.27 6.30 -14.26
C LEU A 111 3.50 6.42 -12.93
N ARG A 112 2.30 5.84 -12.81
CA ARG A 112 1.56 5.83 -11.54
C ARG A 112 2.36 5.10 -10.47
N GLU A 113 2.87 3.92 -10.77
CA GLU A 113 3.67 3.13 -9.84
C GLU A 113 4.95 3.86 -9.40
N ARG A 114 5.56 4.63 -10.29
CA ARG A 114 6.71 5.46 -9.97
C ARG A 114 6.34 6.64 -9.06
N LEU A 115 5.21 7.30 -9.30
CA LEU A 115 4.70 8.37 -8.44
C LEU A 115 4.30 7.85 -7.06
N VAL A 116 3.61 6.71 -6.98
CA VAL A 116 3.27 6.06 -5.71
C VAL A 116 4.53 5.72 -4.93
N GLY A 117 5.54 5.13 -5.59
CA GLY A 117 6.82 4.84 -4.94
C GLY A 117 7.55 6.10 -4.46
N PHE A 118 7.57 7.15 -5.27
CA PHE A 118 8.14 8.44 -4.91
C PHE A 118 7.47 9.00 -3.65
N TRP A 119 6.14 9.12 -3.63
CA TRP A 119 5.43 9.71 -2.50
C TRP A 119 5.43 8.82 -1.26
N ALA A 120 5.43 7.48 -1.42
CA ALA A 120 5.59 6.56 -0.30
C ALA A 120 6.95 6.72 0.40
N ASP A 121 8.01 7.03 -0.35
CA ASP A 121 9.33 7.33 0.22
C ASP A 121 9.35 8.69 0.93
N HIS A 122 8.69 9.71 0.37
CA HIS A 122 8.61 11.05 0.98
C HIS A 122 7.74 11.09 2.23
N PHE A 123 6.60 10.42 2.22
CA PHE A 123 5.70 10.29 3.36
C PHE A 123 5.85 8.92 4.03
N THR A 124 7.10 8.50 4.23
CA THR A 124 7.42 7.23 4.89
C THR A 124 6.88 7.22 6.32
N ALA A 125 6.10 6.20 6.66
CA ALA A 125 5.62 5.97 8.01
C ALA A 125 5.77 4.49 8.39
N GLN A 126 6.24 4.23 9.61
CA GLN A 126 6.40 2.87 10.14
C GLN A 126 5.89 2.76 11.57
N GLY A 127 5.02 1.78 11.81
CA GLY A 127 4.50 1.52 13.15
C GLY A 127 5.57 0.96 14.09
N LYS A 128 5.55 1.39 15.36
CA LYS A 128 6.58 1.03 16.36
C LYS A 128 6.22 -0.26 17.13
N ALA A 129 4.95 -0.66 17.18
CA ALA A 129 4.49 -1.80 17.99
C ALA A 129 3.34 -2.60 17.35
N GLY A 130 3.13 -3.82 17.86
CA GLY A 130 1.97 -4.65 17.53
C GLY A 130 1.81 -4.91 16.03
N LEU A 131 0.55 -4.88 15.58
CA LEU A 131 0.20 -5.02 14.16
C LEU A 131 0.55 -3.78 13.33
N LEU A 132 0.62 -2.58 13.93
CA LEU A 132 1.00 -1.36 13.20
C LEU A 132 2.36 -1.48 12.50
N ARG A 133 3.28 -2.31 13.01
CA ARG A 133 4.57 -2.61 12.35
C ARG A 133 4.43 -3.11 10.91
N TRP A 134 3.30 -3.72 10.56
CA TRP A 134 3.06 -4.32 9.24
C TRP A 134 2.05 -3.53 8.39
N SER A 135 1.66 -2.33 8.82
CA SER A 135 0.60 -1.53 8.20
C SER A 135 1.09 -0.53 7.15
N ALA A 136 2.39 -0.49 6.84
CA ALA A 136 2.95 0.45 5.87
C ALA A 136 2.34 0.29 4.47
N THR A 137 2.18 -0.93 3.97
CA THR A 137 1.58 -1.15 2.65
C THR A 137 0.09 -0.76 2.63
N PRO A 138 -0.75 -1.16 3.60
CA PRO A 138 -2.11 -0.64 3.72
C PRO A 138 -2.22 0.89 3.81
N TYR A 139 -1.29 1.53 4.51
CA TYR A 139 -1.22 2.99 4.59
C TYR A 139 -0.97 3.63 3.21
N VAL A 140 0.00 3.13 2.44
CA VAL A 140 0.27 3.64 1.08
C VAL A 140 -0.95 3.46 0.18
N GLU A 141 -1.63 2.31 0.29
CA GLU A 141 -2.81 1.99 -0.52
C GLU A 141 -3.98 2.94 -0.26
N GLU A 142 -4.14 3.40 0.97
CA GLU A 142 -5.26 4.27 1.36
C GLU A 142 -4.91 5.76 1.28
N ALA A 143 -3.78 6.18 1.84
CA ALA A 143 -3.46 7.59 2.03
C ALA A 143 -2.63 8.20 0.88
N ILE A 144 -1.96 7.38 0.07
CA ILE A 144 -1.06 7.88 -0.99
C ILE A 144 -1.63 7.59 -2.37
N ARG A 145 -1.85 6.31 -2.70
CA ARG A 145 -2.20 5.87 -4.06
C ARG A 145 -3.40 6.60 -4.66
N PRO A 146 -4.52 6.82 -3.94
CA PRO A 146 -5.70 7.48 -4.52
C PRO A 146 -5.44 8.95 -4.92
N HIS A 147 -4.39 9.58 -4.37
CA HIS A 147 -4.14 11.01 -4.49
C HIS A 147 -2.96 11.37 -5.41
N VAL A 148 -2.23 10.39 -5.94
CA VAL A 148 -0.99 10.65 -6.73
C VAL A 148 -1.21 11.40 -8.05
N THR A 149 -2.45 11.42 -8.56
CA THR A 149 -2.85 12.15 -9.77
C THR A 149 -3.72 13.36 -9.47
N GLY A 150 -3.97 13.65 -8.19
CA GLY A 150 -4.83 14.73 -7.73
C GLY A 150 -4.05 15.97 -7.28
N ARG A 151 -4.67 16.78 -6.41
CA ARG A 151 -4.02 17.95 -5.82
C ARG A 151 -3.04 17.52 -4.74
N PHE A 152 -1.86 18.14 -4.71
CA PHE A 152 -0.87 17.89 -3.66
C PHE A 152 -1.42 18.18 -2.25
N SER A 153 -2.30 19.18 -2.09
CA SER A 153 -2.94 19.48 -0.79
C SER A 153 -3.70 18.28 -0.23
N ASP A 154 -4.35 17.51 -1.10
CA ASP A 154 -5.22 16.40 -0.71
C ASP A 154 -4.35 15.19 -0.34
N LEU A 155 -3.28 14.93 -1.10
CA LEU A 155 -2.26 13.94 -0.77
C LEU A 155 -1.58 14.27 0.57
N LEU A 156 -1.15 15.52 0.75
CA LEU A 156 -0.48 15.96 1.97
C LEU A 156 -1.38 15.77 3.19
N LEU A 157 -2.64 16.19 3.09
CA LEU A 157 -3.62 16.03 4.16
C LEU A 157 -3.80 14.53 4.47
N ALA A 158 -4.13 13.71 3.47
CA ALA A 158 -4.37 12.29 3.65
C ALA A 158 -3.17 11.56 4.31
N ALA A 159 -1.95 11.83 3.84
CA ALA A 159 -0.74 11.23 4.38
C ALA A 159 -0.46 11.67 5.82
N THR A 160 -0.47 12.99 6.07
CA THR A 160 -0.08 13.57 7.38
C THR A 160 -1.10 13.32 8.49
N THR A 161 -2.38 13.15 8.14
CA THR A 161 -3.43 12.83 9.12
C THR A 161 -3.72 11.33 9.21
N SER A 162 -3.03 10.49 8.44
CA SER A 162 -3.23 9.04 8.52
C SER A 162 -2.88 8.51 9.93
N PRO A 163 -3.60 7.51 10.46
CA PRO A 163 -3.29 7.00 11.79
C PRO A 163 -1.88 6.40 11.91
N LEU A 164 -1.34 5.85 10.82
CA LEU A 164 0.03 5.34 10.80
C LEU A 164 1.06 6.48 10.90
N MET A 165 0.88 7.57 10.16
CA MET A 165 1.77 8.73 10.23
C MET A 165 1.72 9.39 11.61
N LEU A 166 0.52 9.58 12.17
CA LEU A 166 0.35 10.14 13.51
C LEU A 166 1.03 9.29 14.60
N HIS A 167 1.07 7.97 14.42
CA HIS A 167 1.81 7.07 15.31
C HIS A 167 3.33 7.10 15.07
N TYR A 168 3.75 7.40 13.84
CA TYR A 168 5.16 7.45 13.46
C TYR A 168 5.86 8.67 14.04
N LEU A 169 5.21 9.84 13.96
CA LEU A 169 5.63 11.10 14.61
C LEU A 169 5.79 10.93 16.13
#